data_AF-A0A0K2GFZ4-F1
#
_entry.id   AF-A0A0K2GFZ4-F1
#
_cell.length_a   1.000
_cell.length_b   1.000
_cell.length_c   1.000
_cell.angle_alpha   90.00
_cell.angle_beta   90.00
_cell.angle_gamma   90.00
#
_symmetry.space_group_name_H-M   'P 1'
#
loop_
_entity.id
_entity.type
_entity.pdbx_description
1 polymer ?
#
loop_
_entity_poly.entity_id
_entity_poly.type
_entity_poly.pdbx_seq_one_letter_code
_entity_poly.pdbx_strand_id
1 'polypeptide(L)'
;MSVIVVTGVEGFLGWHARVHFHPHGERHVLGLSRQDLCDEAQLERAVRKADAVIHLAGVNRGADEEIEHTNVDLARRLIASCDAAGARPHILFANSTHRDRDTAYGRSKRRSAELLTEWSVRIGSIFTDVVIPNVFGEGGRPFYNSAIATFCHQLASGEEPRVIQDSELELIHAQDVMRHIRKAIENRISGDLRLTGHRILVSECLGKLVLFDKAYRAHLVPNLSDDLDLDLFNAYRSYLFPKFYPVKLQLHADARGNLFEAVKERSGGQCFISTTKPGVTRGNHYHTRKVERFLVLSGQAVIRLRKLMSREVVEFPVNGAVPEYIDMPTFHTHSITNIGPTDLMTLFWAHEIYDPQRSDTIREPVEI
;
A
#
# COMPACT_ATOMS: atom_id res chain seq x y z
N MET A 1 -21.08 17.60 9.36
CA MET A 1 -20.32 16.60 8.58
C MET A 1 -21.12 16.30 7.33
N SER A 2 -20.47 16.28 6.17
CA SER A 2 -21.14 16.17 4.87
C SER A 2 -21.63 14.74 4.59
N VAL A 3 -22.81 14.60 3.99
CA VAL A 3 -23.34 13.34 3.45
C VAL A 3 -22.85 13.19 2.01
N ILE A 4 -22.09 12.12 1.76
CA ILE A 4 -21.50 11.80 0.46
C ILE A 4 -22.26 10.61 -0.11
N VAL A 5 -22.83 10.77 -1.30
CA VAL A 5 -23.39 9.65 -2.07
C VAL A 5 -22.33 9.14 -3.04
N VAL A 6 -22.13 7.83 -3.12
CA VAL A 6 -21.19 7.20 -4.06
C VAL A 6 -21.96 6.27 -4.98
N THR A 7 -22.03 6.60 -6.27
CA THR A 7 -22.61 5.68 -7.26
C THR A 7 -21.54 4.70 -7.76
N GLY A 8 -21.93 3.51 -8.21
CA GLY A 8 -20.96 2.50 -8.64
C GLY A 8 -20.15 1.96 -7.46
N VAL A 9 -20.77 1.90 -6.28
CA VAL A 9 -20.11 1.61 -5.00
C VAL A 9 -19.47 0.23 -4.94
N GLU A 10 -19.98 -0.73 -5.72
CA GLU A 10 -19.45 -2.10 -5.80
C GLU A 10 -18.26 -2.23 -6.76
N GLY A 11 -17.99 -1.20 -7.55
CA GLY A 11 -16.84 -1.15 -8.45
C GLY A 11 -15.53 -0.94 -7.68
N PHE A 12 -14.41 -1.14 -8.37
CA PHE A 12 -13.06 -0.97 -7.80
C PHE A 12 -12.87 0.38 -7.10
N LEU A 13 -13.08 1.50 -7.81
CA LEU A 13 -13.00 2.83 -7.19
C LEU A 13 -14.08 3.07 -6.13
N GLY A 14 -15.26 2.43 -6.25
CA GLY A 14 -16.33 2.54 -5.26
C GLY A 14 -15.99 1.89 -3.93
N TRP A 15 -15.33 0.73 -3.98
CA TRP A 15 -14.77 0.08 -2.79
C TRP A 15 -13.67 0.95 -2.17
N HIS A 16 -12.74 1.48 -2.97
CA HIS A 16 -11.72 2.40 -2.47
C HIS A 16 -12.31 3.68 -1.86
N ALA A 17 -13.38 4.22 -2.43
CA ALA A 17 -14.11 5.35 -1.85
C ALA A 17 -14.66 5.00 -0.47
N ARG A 18 -15.33 3.84 -0.34
CA ARG A 18 -15.81 3.37 0.96
C ARG A 18 -14.68 3.22 1.97
N VAL A 19 -13.56 2.61 1.58
CA VAL A 19 -12.37 2.47 2.44
C VAL A 19 -11.84 3.84 2.88
N HIS A 20 -11.72 4.79 1.94
CA HIS A 20 -11.18 6.12 2.20
C HIS A 20 -12.03 6.92 3.21
N PHE A 21 -13.35 6.85 3.05
CA PHE A 21 -14.28 7.64 3.85
C PHE A 21 -14.79 6.91 5.10
N HIS A 22 -14.54 5.59 5.25
CA HIS A 22 -14.96 4.80 6.41
C HIS A 22 -14.48 5.35 7.78
N PRO A 23 -13.21 5.81 7.94
CA PRO A 23 -12.73 6.35 9.22
C PRO A 23 -13.48 7.59 9.72
N HIS A 24 -14.21 8.28 8.82
CA HIS A 24 -15.02 9.45 9.14
C HIS A 24 -16.45 9.08 9.56
N GLY A 25 -16.78 7.79 9.63
CA GLY A 25 -18.05 7.22 10.08
C GLY A 25 -18.96 6.76 8.93
N GLU A 26 -19.52 5.56 9.05
CA GLU A 26 -20.42 4.95 8.03
C GLU A 26 -21.68 5.76 7.74
N ARG A 27 -22.09 6.65 8.65
CA ARG A 27 -23.27 7.51 8.50
C ARG A 27 -23.10 8.62 7.44
N HIS A 28 -21.91 8.72 6.83
CA HIS A 28 -21.54 9.79 5.90
C HIS A 28 -21.37 9.33 4.45
N VAL A 29 -21.37 8.03 4.17
CA VAL A 29 -21.22 7.50 2.81
C VAL A 29 -22.40 6.62 2.45
N LEU A 30 -23.27 7.12 1.57
CA LEU A 30 -24.40 6.37 1.02
C LEU A 30 -23.99 5.77 -0.33
N GLY A 31 -23.72 4.46 -0.32
CA GLY A 31 -23.39 3.72 -1.54
C GLY A 31 -24.62 3.37 -2.36
N LEU A 32 -24.54 3.54 -3.68
CA LEU A 32 -25.55 3.11 -4.64
C LEU A 32 -24.95 2.13 -5.66
N SER A 33 -25.52 0.93 -5.71
CA SER A 33 -25.24 -0.12 -6.69
C SER A 33 -25.84 0.23 -8.06
N ARG A 34 -25.59 -0.63 -9.06
CA ARG A 34 -26.23 -0.49 -10.38
C ARG A 34 -27.76 -0.66 -10.30
N GLN A 35 -28.25 -1.50 -9.40
CA GLN A 35 -29.68 -1.74 -9.22
C GLN A 35 -30.35 -0.51 -8.57
N ASP A 36 -29.69 0.08 -7.58
CA ASP A 36 -30.21 1.28 -6.89
C ASP A 36 -30.32 2.49 -7.85
N LEU A 37 -29.46 2.57 -8.88
CA LEU A 37 -29.53 3.59 -9.92
C LEU A 37 -30.66 3.37 -10.94
N CYS A 38 -31.32 2.21 -10.91
CA CYS A 38 -32.52 1.93 -11.68
C CYS A 38 -33.81 2.15 -10.89
N ASP A 39 -33.73 2.31 -9.56
CA ASP A 39 -34.85 2.69 -8.71
C ASP A 39 -34.86 4.21 -8.51
N GLU A 40 -35.74 4.90 -9.23
CA GLU A 40 -35.88 6.36 -9.18
C GLU A 40 -36.19 6.86 -7.76
N ALA A 41 -37.05 6.17 -7.02
CA ALA A 41 -37.45 6.59 -5.68
C ALA A 41 -36.30 6.44 -4.67
N GLN A 42 -35.47 5.43 -4.84
CA GLN A 42 -34.27 5.25 -4.03
C GLN A 42 -33.19 6.26 -4.36
N LEU A 43 -32.92 6.50 -5.64
CA LEU A 43 -31.94 7.49 -6.10
C LEU A 43 -32.34 8.90 -5.64
N GLU A 44 -33.60 9.28 -5.80
CA GLU A 44 -34.15 10.56 -5.32
C GLU A 44 -33.95 10.72 -3.81
N ARG A 45 -34.27 9.68 -3.02
CA ARG A 45 -34.10 9.70 -1.57
C ARG A 45 -32.64 9.88 -1.16
N ALA A 46 -31.71 9.25 -1.89
CA ALA A 46 -30.29 9.33 -1.62
C ALA A 46 -29.74 10.74 -1.92
N VAL A 47 -30.06 11.31 -3.08
CA VAL A 47 -29.54 12.64 -3.47
C VAL A 47 -30.15 13.78 -2.67
N ARG A 48 -31.39 13.64 -2.15
CA ARG A 48 -32.08 14.68 -1.38
C ARG A 48 -31.30 15.18 -0.16
N LYS A 49 -30.51 14.31 0.47
CA LYS A 49 -29.71 14.65 1.67
C LYS A 49 -28.22 14.78 1.36
N ALA A 50 -27.81 14.67 0.10
CA ALA A 50 -26.41 14.65 -0.27
C ALA A 50 -25.82 16.07 -0.29
N ASP A 51 -24.70 16.26 0.39
CA ASP A 51 -23.85 17.45 0.22
C ASP A 51 -22.95 17.30 -1.01
N ALA A 52 -22.50 16.06 -1.29
CA ALA A 52 -21.71 15.72 -2.46
C ALA A 52 -22.13 14.37 -3.04
N VAL A 53 -21.99 14.22 -4.36
CA VAL A 53 -22.18 12.96 -5.08
C VAL A 53 -20.88 12.64 -5.82
N ILE A 54 -20.25 11.52 -5.48
CA ILE A 54 -19.13 10.94 -6.24
C ILE A 54 -19.74 9.96 -7.24
N HIS A 55 -19.84 10.39 -8.50
CA HIS A 55 -20.44 9.59 -9.56
C HIS A 55 -19.36 8.72 -10.24
N LEU A 56 -19.21 7.47 -9.76
CA LEU A 56 -18.26 6.48 -10.31
C LEU A 56 -18.92 5.46 -11.24
N ALA A 57 -20.25 5.45 -11.31
CA ALA A 57 -20.99 4.50 -12.13
C ALA A 57 -20.68 4.72 -13.62
N GLY A 58 -20.41 3.62 -14.31
CA GLY A 58 -20.20 3.60 -15.75
C GLY A 58 -19.67 2.26 -16.22
N VAL A 59 -19.80 2.02 -17.51
CA VAL A 59 -19.29 0.84 -18.21
C VAL A 59 -18.14 1.25 -19.14
N ASN A 60 -17.13 0.39 -19.23
CA ASN A 60 -15.97 0.57 -20.11
C ASN A 60 -15.68 -0.64 -21.01
N ARG A 61 -16.56 -1.64 -20.99
CA ARG A 61 -16.53 -2.85 -21.80
C ARG A 61 -17.97 -3.21 -22.19
N GLY A 62 -18.15 -3.68 -23.41
CA GLY A 62 -19.46 -3.93 -24.02
C GLY A 62 -19.40 -3.56 -25.51
N ALA A 63 -20.54 -3.64 -26.19
CA ALA A 63 -20.66 -3.08 -27.54
C ALA A 63 -20.58 -1.54 -27.47
N ASP A 64 -20.03 -0.90 -28.50
CA ASP A 64 -19.80 0.54 -28.54
C ASP A 64 -21.09 1.35 -28.25
N GLU A 65 -22.21 0.99 -28.88
CA GLU A 65 -23.51 1.64 -28.67
C GLU A 65 -24.02 1.46 -27.22
N GLU A 66 -23.81 0.28 -26.63
CA GLU A 66 -24.22 -0.01 -25.25
C GLU A 66 -23.41 0.84 -24.26
N ILE A 67 -22.11 0.99 -24.50
CA ILE A 67 -21.22 1.81 -23.67
C ILE A 67 -21.67 3.27 -23.71
N GLU A 68 -21.90 3.81 -24.90
CA GLU A 68 -22.34 5.19 -25.09
C GLU A 68 -23.68 5.45 -24.43
N HIS A 69 -24.67 4.62 -24.75
CA HIS A 69 -26.03 4.80 -24.24
C HIS A 69 -26.07 4.68 -22.71
N THR A 70 -25.44 3.64 -22.14
CA THR A 70 -25.51 3.37 -20.70
C THR A 70 -24.88 4.51 -19.87
N ASN A 71 -23.70 4.99 -20.26
CA ASN A 71 -23.01 6.04 -19.48
C ASN A 71 -23.73 7.39 -19.54
N VAL A 72 -24.31 7.72 -20.69
CA VAL A 72 -25.10 8.94 -20.87
C VAL A 72 -26.40 8.85 -20.07
N ASP A 73 -27.07 7.71 -20.10
CA ASP A 73 -28.31 7.48 -19.37
C ASP A 73 -28.13 7.53 -17.86
N LEU A 74 -27.03 6.98 -17.32
CA LEU A 74 -26.71 7.08 -15.90
C LEU A 74 -26.57 8.54 -15.44
N ALA A 75 -25.91 9.38 -16.24
CA ALA A 75 -25.79 10.82 -15.95
C ALA A 75 -27.16 11.51 -16.01
N ARG A 76 -27.99 11.20 -17.01
CA ARG A 76 -29.36 11.74 -17.14
C ARG A 76 -30.25 11.37 -15.96
N ARG A 77 -30.18 10.12 -15.48
CA ARG A 77 -30.95 9.65 -14.32
C ARG A 77 -30.54 10.35 -13.03
N LEU A 78 -29.23 10.56 -12.85
CA LEU A 78 -28.73 11.33 -11.70
C LEU A 78 -29.25 12.78 -11.74
N ILE A 79 -29.17 13.44 -12.90
CA ILE A 79 -29.72 14.79 -13.11
C ILE A 79 -31.21 14.83 -12.80
N ALA A 80 -32.00 13.93 -13.40
CA ALA A 80 -33.45 13.88 -13.21
C ALA A 80 -33.83 13.67 -11.73
N SER A 81 -33.09 12.83 -11.01
CA SER A 81 -33.32 12.58 -9.59
C SER A 81 -32.96 13.78 -8.71
N CYS A 82 -31.88 14.51 -9.04
CA CYS A 82 -31.55 15.75 -8.35
C CYS A 82 -32.63 16.82 -8.59
N ASP A 83 -33.10 16.97 -9.83
CA ASP A 83 -34.16 17.92 -10.19
C ASP A 83 -35.48 17.58 -9.44
N ALA A 84 -35.89 16.31 -9.43
CA ALA A 84 -37.08 15.83 -8.72
C ALA A 84 -36.99 16.05 -7.20
N ALA A 85 -35.81 15.80 -6.62
CA ALA A 85 -35.57 16.01 -5.18
C ALA A 85 -35.41 17.49 -4.79
N GLY A 86 -35.27 18.41 -5.76
CA GLY A 86 -34.84 19.79 -5.52
C GLY A 86 -33.42 19.89 -4.93
N ALA A 87 -32.59 18.87 -5.15
CA ALA A 87 -31.26 18.74 -4.55
C ALA A 87 -30.19 19.44 -5.40
N ARG A 88 -29.20 20.05 -4.73
CA ARG A 88 -28.06 20.73 -5.36
C ARG A 88 -26.71 20.27 -4.79
N PRO A 89 -26.42 18.96 -4.82
CA PRO A 89 -25.16 18.45 -4.29
C PRO A 89 -23.99 18.88 -5.18
N HIS A 90 -22.81 18.98 -4.60
CA HIS A 90 -21.57 19.04 -5.37
C HIS A 90 -21.36 17.69 -6.09
N ILE A 91 -21.48 17.66 -7.41
CA ILE A 91 -21.27 16.44 -8.19
C ILE A 91 -19.80 16.37 -8.65
N LEU A 92 -19.13 15.27 -8.30
CA LEU A 92 -17.81 14.91 -8.79
C LEU A 92 -17.94 13.70 -9.71
N PHE A 93 -17.68 13.88 -11.00
CA PHE A 93 -17.78 12.82 -11.99
C PHE A 93 -16.41 12.19 -12.21
N ALA A 94 -16.30 10.86 -12.04
CA ALA A 94 -15.10 10.13 -12.40
C ALA A 94 -15.03 9.97 -13.93
N ASN A 95 -14.33 10.90 -14.54
CA ASN A 95 -13.97 10.88 -15.94
C ASN A 95 -12.62 10.19 -16.11
N SER A 96 -12.14 10.11 -17.35
CA SER A 96 -10.92 9.42 -17.70
C SER A 96 -10.17 10.22 -18.75
N THR A 97 -8.85 10.10 -18.78
CA THR A 97 -8.00 10.61 -19.89
C THR A 97 -8.44 10.08 -21.26
N HIS A 98 -9.21 8.98 -21.32
CA HIS A 98 -9.86 8.49 -22.53
C HIS A 98 -10.90 9.45 -23.13
N ARG A 99 -11.42 10.43 -22.37
CA ARG A 99 -12.34 11.46 -22.89
C ARG A 99 -11.74 12.27 -24.05
N ASP A 100 -10.40 12.31 -24.12
CA ASP A 100 -9.65 13.03 -25.15
C ASP A 100 -9.49 12.18 -26.43
N ARG A 101 -9.91 10.91 -26.41
CA ARG A 101 -9.81 9.96 -27.52
C ARG A 101 -11.17 9.76 -28.20
N ASP A 102 -11.15 9.54 -29.50
CA ASP A 102 -12.36 9.23 -30.27
C ASP A 102 -12.66 7.72 -30.23
N THR A 103 -13.11 7.26 -29.06
CA THR A 103 -13.59 5.89 -28.82
C THR A 103 -15.00 5.97 -28.22
N ALA A 104 -15.82 4.93 -28.36
CA ALA A 104 -17.17 4.92 -27.78
C ALA A 104 -17.17 5.27 -26.28
N TYR A 105 -16.23 4.66 -25.52
CA TYR A 105 -16.01 5.00 -24.13
C TYR A 105 -15.64 6.48 -23.92
N GLY A 106 -14.68 7.01 -24.69
CA GLY A 106 -14.26 8.42 -24.62
C GLY A 106 -15.39 9.41 -24.94
N ARG A 107 -16.16 9.17 -26.01
CA ARG A 107 -17.33 9.96 -26.39
C ARG A 107 -18.41 9.93 -25.31
N SER A 108 -18.70 8.74 -24.77
CA SER A 108 -19.67 8.59 -23.68
C SER A 108 -19.32 9.44 -22.46
N LYS A 109 -18.03 9.42 -22.06
CA LYS A 109 -17.53 10.17 -20.91
C LYS A 109 -17.57 11.68 -21.14
N ARG A 110 -17.20 12.13 -22.34
CA ARG A 110 -17.30 13.55 -22.74
C ARG A 110 -18.75 14.01 -22.69
N ARG A 111 -19.68 13.24 -23.26
CA ARG A 111 -21.10 13.60 -23.30
C ARG A 111 -21.74 13.62 -21.90
N SER A 112 -21.40 12.67 -21.02
CA SER A 112 -21.88 12.69 -19.64
C SER A 112 -21.38 13.91 -18.87
N ALA A 113 -20.11 14.30 -19.06
CA ALA A 113 -19.54 15.49 -18.43
C ALA A 113 -20.19 16.80 -18.94
N GLU A 114 -20.47 16.90 -20.25
CA GLU A 114 -21.21 18.02 -20.84
C GLU A 114 -22.59 18.18 -20.20
N LEU A 115 -23.37 17.09 -20.11
CA LEU A 115 -24.71 17.10 -19.52
C LEU A 115 -24.70 17.54 -18.05
N LEU A 116 -23.73 17.05 -17.27
CA LEU A 116 -23.58 17.43 -15.86
C LEU A 116 -23.12 18.89 -15.71
N THR A 117 -22.27 19.38 -16.62
CA THR A 117 -21.85 20.78 -16.67
C THR A 117 -23.04 21.68 -16.99
N GLU A 118 -23.77 21.40 -18.07
CA GLU A 118 -24.98 22.13 -18.48
C GLU A 118 -26.00 22.19 -17.33
N TRP A 119 -26.26 21.06 -16.68
CA TRP A 119 -27.13 20.97 -15.52
C TRP A 119 -26.64 21.85 -14.35
N SER A 120 -25.36 21.76 -13.99
CA SER A 120 -24.80 22.49 -12.87
C SER A 120 -24.90 24.01 -13.03
N VAL A 121 -24.65 24.51 -14.26
CA VAL A 121 -24.79 25.93 -14.61
C VAL A 121 -26.26 26.36 -14.51
N ARG A 122 -27.17 25.55 -15.07
CA ARG A 122 -28.61 25.85 -15.07
C ARG A 122 -29.19 26.00 -13.67
N ILE A 123 -28.78 25.14 -12.74
CA ILE A 123 -29.34 25.09 -11.39
C ILE A 123 -28.45 25.74 -10.32
N GLY A 124 -27.29 26.27 -10.68
CA GLY A 124 -26.33 26.86 -9.75
C GLY A 124 -25.76 25.86 -8.75
N SER A 125 -25.47 24.63 -9.17
CA SER A 125 -24.74 23.64 -8.36
C SER A 125 -23.26 23.60 -8.74
N ILE A 126 -22.45 22.96 -7.90
CA ILE A 126 -21.02 22.74 -8.14
C ILE A 126 -20.83 21.42 -8.87
N PHE A 127 -20.07 21.47 -9.96
CA PHE A 127 -19.65 20.29 -10.71
C PHE A 127 -18.13 20.27 -10.84
N THR A 128 -17.53 19.09 -10.58
CA THR A 128 -16.12 18.81 -10.87
C THR A 128 -16.04 17.64 -11.84
N ASP A 129 -15.40 17.88 -12.98
CA ASP A 129 -15.03 16.84 -13.93
C ASP A 129 -13.65 16.29 -13.55
N VAL A 130 -13.60 15.12 -12.90
CA VAL A 130 -12.35 14.54 -12.39
C VAL A 130 -11.74 13.68 -13.48
N VAL A 131 -10.70 14.16 -14.17
CA VAL A 131 -10.03 13.43 -15.24
C VAL A 131 -8.93 12.54 -14.66
N ILE A 132 -9.22 11.25 -14.60
CA ILE A 132 -8.37 10.26 -13.93
C ILE A 132 -7.52 9.50 -14.97
N PRO A 133 -6.20 9.35 -14.75
CA PRO A 133 -5.35 8.51 -15.59
C PRO A 133 -5.55 7.01 -15.25
N ASN A 134 -4.59 6.13 -15.58
CA ASN A 134 -4.74 4.70 -15.35
C ASN A 134 -4.70 4.40 -13.84
N VAL A 135 -5.81 3.86 -13.30
CA VAL A 135 -5.91 3.55 -11.87
C VAL A 135 -5.44 2.13 -11.57
N PHE A 136 -4.64 1.97 -10.51
CA PHE A 136 -4.29 0.68 -9.91
C PHE A 136 -4.46 0.70 -8.39
N GLY A 137 -4.37 -0.47 -7.75
CA GLY A 137 -4.52 -0.63 -6.30
C GLY A 137 -5.00 -2.02 -5.92
N GLU A 138 -5.21 -2.25 -4.62
CA GLU A 138 -5.66 -3.51 -4.07
C GLU A 138 -7.07 -3.90 -4.52
N GLY A 139 -7.31 -5.18 -4.80
CA GLY A 139 -8.66 -5.63 -5.21
C GLY A 139 -9.04 -5.27 -6.65
N GLY A 140 -8.08 -4.82 -7.47
CA GLY A 140 -8.27 -4.70 -8.91
C GLY A 140 -8.66 -6.05 -9.55
N ARG A 141 -9.61 -6.06 -10.49
CA ARG A 141 -10.03 -7.29 -11.16
C ARG A 141 -9.00 -7.70 -12.23
N PRO A 142 -8.32 -8.87 -12.10
CA PRO A 142 -7.39 -9.33 -13.13
C PRO A 142 -8.14 -9.69 -14.41
N PHE A 143 -7.44 -9.64 -15.55
CA PHE A 143 -7.97 -9.91 -16.90
C PHE A 143 -9.18 -9.02 -17.29
N TYR A 144 -9.34 -7.90 -16.60
CA TYR A 144 -10.31 -6.87 -16.91
C TYR A 144 -9.58 -5.67 -17.56
N ASN A 145 -9.65 -4.48 -17.01
CA ASN A 145 -9.13 -3.26 -17.62
C ASN A 145 -7.77 -2.79 -17.05
N SER A 146 -7.15 -3.56 -16.15
CA SER A 146 -5.88 -3.20 -15.50
C SER A 146 -4.80 -4.24 -15.79
N ALA A 147 -3.74 -3.81 -16.47
CA ALA A 147 -2.54 -4.62 -16.68
C ALA A 147 -1.87 -4.96 -15.33
N ILE A 148 -1.84 -4.00 -14.41
CA ILE A 148 -1.20 -4.14 -13.09
C ILE A 148 -1.91 -5.21 -12.27
N ALA A 149 -3.24 -5.19 -12.21
CA ALA A 149 -4.04 -6.21 -11.52
C ALA A 149 -3.78 -7.61 -12.10
N THR A 150 -3.64 -7.68 -13.43
CA THR A 150 -3.36 -8.94 -14.13
C THR A 150 -1.97 -9.45 -13.80
N PHE A 151 -0.93 -8.62 -13.90
CA PHE A 151 0.44 -8.99 -13.56
C PHE A 151 0.57 -9.44 -12.10
N CYS A 152 -0.04 -8.71 -11.17
CA CYS A 152 -0.03 -9.07 -9.75
C CYS A 152 -0.68 -10.44 -9.52
N HIS A 153 -1.83 -10.71 -10.15
CA HIS A 153 -2.50 -12.00 -10.07
C HIS A 153 -1.68 -13.15 -10.63
N GLN A 154 -1.06 -12.95 -11.79
CA GLN A 154 -0.23 -13.97 -12.45
C GLN A 154 0.99 -14.31 -11.59
N LEU A 155 1.74 -13.29 -11.14
CA LEU A 155 2.90 -13.48 -10.27
C LEU A 155 2.54 -14.14 -8.93
N ALA A 156 1.44 -13.71 -8.30
CA ALA A 156 0.97 -14.32 -7.05
C ALA A 156 0.60 -15.81 -7.23
N SER A 157 0.07 -16.18 -8.40
CA SER A 157 -0.26 -17.56 -8.79
C SER A 157 0.94 -18.38 -9.28
N GLY A 158 2.13 -17.78 -9.39
CA GLY A 158 3.33 -18.44 -9.91
C GLY A 158 3.37 -18.57 -11.44
N GLU A 159 2.58 -17.77 -12.14
CA GLU A 159 2.59 -17.67 -13.60
C GLU A 159 3.60 -16.62 -14.08
N GLU A 160 4.02 -16.73 -15.34
CA GLU A 160 4.87 -15.74 -16.01
C GLU A 160 4.02 -14.72 -16.80
N PRO A 161 3.81 -13.51 -16.27
CA PRO A 161 3.15 -12.44 -17.02
C PRO A 161 3.96 -12.04 -18.25
N ARG A 162 3.25 -11.60 -19.30
CA ARG A 162 3.87 -11.14 -20.56
C ARG A 162 3.34 -9.77 -20.95
N VAL A 163 4.24 -8.92 -21.46
CA VAL A 163 3.86 -7.65 -22.08
C VAL A 163 3.39 -7.94 -23.50
N ILE A 164 2.13 -7.59 -23.79
CA ILE A 164 1.56 -7.69 -25.15
C ILE A 164 1.94 -6.43 -25.95
N GLN A 165 1.80 -5.27 -25.33
CA GLN A 165 2.13 -3.97 -25.91
C GLN A 165 2.82 -3.12 -24.86
N ASP A 166 4.03 -2.67 -25.16
CA ASP A 166 4.83 -1.85 -24.26
C ASP A 166 4.49 -0.36 -24.44
N SER A 167 3.36 0.04 -23.87
CA SER A 167 2.88 1.43 -23.91
C SER A 167 3.28 2.18 -22.64
N GLU A 168 3.43 3.50 -22.73
CA GLU A 168 3.56 4.34 -21.53
C GLU A 168 2.18 4.46 -20.85
N LEU A 169 2.14 4.18 -19.56
CA LEU A 169 0.98 4.37 -18.69
C LEU A 169 1.25 5.52 -17.74
N GLU A 170 0.21 6.30 -17.43
CA GLU A 170 0.23 7.23 -16.32
C GLU A 170 -0.56 6.60 -15.17
N LEU A 171 0.14 6.11 -14.15
CA LEU A 171 -0.44 5.35 -13.05
C LEU A 171 -0.77 6.24 -11.85
N ILE A 172 -1.98 6.11 -11.32
CA ILE A 172 -2.38 6.70 -10.04
C ILE A 172 -2.99 5.63 -9.15
N HIS A 173 -2.60 5.62 -7.88
CA HIS A 173 -3.18 4.69 -6.94
C HIS A 173 -4.64 5.08 -6.60
N ALA A 174 -5.51 4.10 -6.41
CA ALA A 174 -6.94 4.36 -6.19
C ALA A 174 -7.22 5.17 -4.91
N GLN A 175 -6.41 5.01 -3.85
CA GLN A 175 -6.53 5.85 -2.65
C GLN A 175 -6.09 7.31 -2.90
N ASP A 176 -5.21 7.55 -3.86
CA ASP A 176 -4.75 8.89 -4.23
C ASP A 176 -5.83 9.63 -4.98
N VAL A 177 -6.55 8.94 -5.87
CA VAL A 177 -7.77 9.46 -6.49
C VAL A 177 -8.77 9.92 -5.42
N MET A 178 -8.99 9.10 -4.39
CA MET A 178 -9.92 9.45 -3.30
C MET A 178 -9.43 10.65 -2.47
N ARG A 179 -8.11 10.78 -2.23
CA ARG A 179 -7.54 11.98 -1.58
C ARG A 179 -7.81 13.25 -2.38
N HIS A 180 -7.69 13.21 -3.70
CA HIS A 180 -7.99 14.37 -4.56
C HIS A 180 -9.49 14.69 -4.58
N ILE A 181 -10.36 13.69 -4.70
CA ILE A 181 -11.81 13.84 -4.65
C ILE A 181 -12.24 14.46 -3.31
N ARG A 182 -11.69 13.98 -2.20
CA ARG A 182 -11.95 14.54 -0.87
C ARG A 182 -11.55 16.02 -0.79
N LYS A 183 -10.33 16.36 -1.23
CA LYS A 183 -9.87 17.77 -1.27
C LYS A 183 -10.78 18.64 -2.16
N ALA A 184 -11.28 18.09 -3.26
CA ALA A 184 -12.19 18.80 -4.15
C ALA A 184 -13.54 19.08 -3.48
N ILE A 185 -14.08 18.13 -2.72
CA ILE A 185 -15.30 18.31 -1.91
C ILE A 185 -15.07 19.38 -0.83
N GLU A 186 -14.00 19.26 -0.04
CA GLU A 186 -13.68 20.16 1.08
C GLU A 186 -13.48 21.61 0.61
N ASN A 187 -12.80 21.80 -0.52
CA ASN A 187 -12.51 23.12 -1.08
C ASN A 187 -13.53 23.58 -2.12
N ARG A 188 -14.61 22.81 -2.36
CA ARG A 188 -15.66 23.12 -3.33
C ARG A 188 -15.12 23.44 -4.73
N ILE A 189 -14.09 22.70 -5.17
CA ILE A 189 -13.43 22.89 -6.48
C ILE A 189 -14.45 22.62 -7.58
N SER A 190 -14.56 23.51 -8.57
CA SER A 190 -15.43 23.35 -9.75
C SER A 190 -14.64 23.32 -11.05
N GLY A 191 -15.22 22.71 -12.10
CA GLY A 191 -14.61 22.65 -13.43
C GLY A 191 -13.73 21.41 -13.60
N ASP A 192 -12.73 21.52 -14.48
CA ASP A 192 -11.84 20.42 -14.83
C ASP A 192 -10.77 20.18 -13.74
N LEU A 193 -10.77 18.97 -13.17
CA LEU A 193 -9.75 18.52 -12.21
C LEU A 193 -8.99 17.35 -12.82
N ARG A 194 -7.90 17.66 -13.53
CA ARG A 194 -7.01 16.63 -14.09
C ARG A 194 -6.04 16.13 -13.05
N LEU A 195 -6.10 14.83 -12.75
CA LEU A 195 -5.17 14.18 -11.84
C LEU A 195 -3.92 13.76 -12.60
N THR A 196 -2.76 13.93 -11.98
CA THR A 196 -1.47 13.49 -12.51
C THR A 196 -1.00 12.25 -11.78
N GLY A 197 -0.55 11.26 -12.55
CA GLY A 197 0.05 10.03 -12.03
C GLY A 197 1.54 9.95 -12.31
N HIS A 198 2.10 8.77 -12.05
CA HIS A 198 3.48 8.42 -12.39
C HIS A 198 3.52 7.80 -13.79
N ARG A 199 4.32 8.38 -14.67
CA ARG A 199 4.54 7.81 -16.01
C ARG A 199 5.54 6.67 -15.95
N ILE A 200 5.18 5.53 -16.52
CA ILE A 200 6.00 4.32 -16.54
C ILE A 200 5.62 3.44 -17.74
N LEU A 201 6.60 2.79 -18.36
CA LEU A 201 6.31 1.79 -19.40
C LEU A 201 5.68 0.54 -18.77
N VAL A 202 4.83 -0.15 -19.54
CA VAL A 202 4.25 -1.44 -19.11
C VAL A 202 5.34 -2.45 -18.74
N SER A 203 6.43 -2.51 -19.52
CA SER A 203 7.58 -3.38 -19.29
C SER A 203 8.36 -3.01 -18.02
N GLU A 204 8.57 -1.72 -17.75
CA GLU A 204 9.23 -1.23 -16.54
C GLU A 204 8.40 -1.55 -15.29
N CYS A 205 7.09 -1.32 -15.35
CA CYS A 205 6.17 -1.67 -14.26
C CYS A 205 6.19 -3.17 -13.99
N LEU A 206 6.16 -4.01 -15.05
CA LEU A 206 6.25 -5.45 -14.88
C LEU A 206 7.60 -5.86 -14.28
N GLY A 207 8.70 -5.24 -14.72
CA GLY A 207 10.05 -5.48 -14.18
C GLY A 207 10.11 -5.23 -12.68
N LYS A 208 9.52 -4.14 -12.19
CA LYS A 208 9.39 -3.85 -10.75
C LYS A 208 8.62 -4.95 -10.02
N LEU A 209 7.44 -5.34 -10.52
CA LEU A 209 6.63 -6.39 -9.91
C LEU A 209 7.34 -7.76 -9.86
N VAL A 210 8.08 -8.12 -10.92
CA VAL A 210 8.90 -9.34 -10.96
C VAL A 210 10.02 -9.29 -9.91
N LEU A 211 10.68 -8.14 -9.75
CA LEU A 211 11.70 -7.95 -8.72
C LEU A 211 11.11 -8.04 -7.31
N PHE A 212 9.90 -7.50 -7.10
CA PHE A 212 9.18 -7.63 -5.84
C PHE A 212 8.81 -9.07 -5.53
N ASP A 213 8.24 -9.80 -6.48
CA ASP A 213 7.90 -11.23 -6.33
C ASP A 213 9.14 -12.04 -5.96
N LYS A 214 10.23 -11.89 -6.72
CA LYS A 214 11.49 -12.59 -6.47
C LYS A 214 12.07 -12.27 -5.10
N ALA A 215 12.12 -10.99 -4.73
CA ALA A 215 12.66 -10.58 -3.43
C ALA A 215 11.79 -11.10 -2.27
N TYR A 216 10.48 -10.92 -2.36
CA TYR A 216 9.58 -11.25 -1.27
C TYR A 216 9.49 -12.77 -1.03
N ARG A 217 9.50 -13.57 -2.11
CA ARG A 217 9.62 -15.04 -2.02
C ARG A 217 10.96 -15.50 -1.45
N ALA A 218 12.02 -14.70 -1.56
CA ALA A 218 13.31 -14.93 -0.93
C ALA A 218 13.41 -14.36 0.51
N HIS A 219 12.27 -14.04 1.15
CA HIS A 219 12.17 -13.45 2.48
C HIS A 219 12.88 -12.10 2.60
N LEU A 220 12.87 -11.32 1.52
CA LEU A 220 13.46 -9.99 1.46
C LEU A 220 12.39 -8.96 1.11
N VAL A 221 12.18 -8.01 2.00
CA VAL A 221 11.37 -6.82 1.72
C VAL A 221 12.16 -5.93 0.74
N PRO A 222 11.58 -5.56 -0.41
CA PRO A 222 12.24 -4.68 -1.38
C PRO A 222 12.47 -3.27 -0.80
N ASN A 223 13.16 -2.41 -1.53
CA ASN A 223 13.26 -1.00 -1.14
C ASN A 223 11.89 -0.33 -1.38
N LEU A 224 11.32 0.26 -0.33
CA LEU A 224 10.00 0.89 -0.35
C LEU A 224 10.05 2.40 -0.10
N SER A 225 11.20 3.03 -0.38
CA SER A 225 11.40 4.48 -0.17
C SER A 225 10.69 5.36 -1.20
N ASP A 226 10.26 4.78 -2.32
CA ASP A 226 9.49 5.45 -3.38
C ASP A 226 8.00 5.11 -3.26
N ASP A 227 7.13 6.12 -3.36
CA ASP A 227 5.68 5.97 -3.13
C ASP A 227 5.03 5.04 -4.17
N LEU A 228 5.46 5.11 -5.44
CA LEU A 228 4.93 4.22 -6.48
C LEU A 228 5.36 2.77 -6.21
N ASP A 229 6.62 2.55 -5.81
CA ASP A 229 7.10 1.22 -5.45
C ASP A 229 6.36 0.65 -4.23
N LEU A 230 6.07 1.49 -3.22
CA LEU A 230 5.26 1.11 -2.07
C LEU A 230 3.84 0.71 -2.48
N ASP A 231 3.16 1.52 -3.29
CA ASP A 231 1.81 1.26 -3.74
C ASP A 231 1.73 0.00 -4.63
N LEU A 232 2.68 -0.17 -5.57
CA LEU A 232 2.76 -1.36 -6.41
C LEU A 232 3.02 -2.62 -5.58
N PHE A 233 3.91 -2.53 -4.58
CA PHE A 233 4.20 -3.67 -3.71
C PHE A 233 3.01 -4.05 -2.84
N ASN A 234 2.28 -3.07 -2.29
CA ASN A 234 1.05 -3.32 -1.54
C ASN A 234 -0.05 -3.92 -2.43
N ALA A 235 -0.23 -3.39 -3.64
CA ALA A 235 -1.13 -3.96 -4.63
C ALA A 235 -0.78 -5.44 -4.90
N TYR A 236 0.48 -5.75 -5.20
CA TYR A 236 0.94 -7.14 -5.40
C TYR A 236 0.68 -8.03 -4.18
N ARG A 237 1.04 -7.58 -2.98
CA ARG A 237 0.82 -8.32 -1.73
C ARG A 237 -0.66 -8.64 -1.46
N SER A 238 -1.58 -7.80 -1.94
CA SER A 238 -3.01 -8.06 -1.84
C SER A 238 -3.44 -9.33 -2.60
N TYR A 239 -2.76 -9.68 -3.69
CA TYR A 239 -3.02 -10.90 -4.46
C TYR A 239 -2.35 -12.15 -3.88
N LEU A 240 -1.30 -11.98 -3.06
CA LEU A 240 -0.68 -13.09 -2.32
C LEU A 240 -1.57 -13.58 -1.18
N PHE A 241 -2.39 -12.70 -0.59
CA PHE A 241 -3.25 -13.05 0.52
C PHE A 241 -4.49 -13.84 0.08
N PRO A 242 -4.96 -14.84 0.86
CA PRO A 242 -4.32 -15.40 2.06
C PRO A 242 -3.29 -16.50 1.76
N LYS A 243 -3.21 -16.99 0.52
CA LYS A 243 -2.57 -18.26 0.15
C LYS A 243 -1.06 -18.31 0.41
N PHE A 244 -0.37 -17.18 0.31
CA PHE A 244 1.08 -17.11 0.54
C PHE A 244 1.46 -17.32 2.01
N TYR A 245 0.53 -17.11 2.93
CA TYR A 245 0.78 -17.16 4.38
C TYR A 245 0.19 -18.44 5.01
N PRO A 246 0.75 -18.91 6.15
CA PRO A 246 1.94 -18.40 6.83
C PRO A 246 3.25 -18.81 6.13
N VAL A 247 4.27 -17.97 6.26
CA VAL A 247 5.63 -18.24 5.75
C VAL A 247 6.50 -18.75 6.89
N LYS A 248 7.09 -19.95 6.74
CA LYS A 248 7.99 -20.54 7.75
C LYS A 248 9.40 -19.95 7.63
N LEU A 249 10.01 -19.62 8.76
CA LEU A 249 11.40 -19.17 8.84
C LEU A 249 12.33 -20.34 9.13
N GLN A 250 13.57 -20.25 8.65
CA GLN A 250 14.60 -21.23 8.98
C GLN A 250 15.09 -21.03 10.41
N LEU A 251 14.99 -22.07 11.23
CA LEU A 251 15.48 -22.08 12.61
C LEU A 251 16.89 -22.72 12.65
N HIS A 252 17.87 -21.97 13.15
CA HIS A 252 19.21 -22.45 13.43
C HIS A 252 19.34 -22.74 14.93
N ALA A 253 19.46 -24.02 15.31
CA ALA A 253 19.50 -24.46 16.69
C ALA A 253 20.83 -25.13 17.04
N ASP A 254 21.37 -24.83 18.22
CA ASP A 254 22.51 -25.53 18.80
C ASP A 254 22.41 -25.60 20.34
N ALA A 255 23.45 -26.09 21.02
CA ALA A 255 23.47 -26.23 22.48
C ALA A 255 23.31 -24.89 23.24
N ARG A 256 23.55 -23.75 22.57
CA ARG A 256 23.45 -22.39 23.11
C ARG A 256 22.03 -21.84 23.00
N GLY A 257 21.14 -22.47 22.22
CA GLY A 257 19.77 -22.04 21.95
C GLY A 257 19.49 -21.90 20.45
N ASN A 258 18.53 -21.05 20.10
CA ASN A 258 18.03 -20.91 18.73
C ASN A 258 18.35 -19.54 18.13
N LEU A 259 18.36 -19.44 16.80
CA LEU A 259 18.44 -18.19 16.06
C LEU A 259 17.62 -18.30 14.76
N PHE A 260 16.92 -17.26 14.39
CA PHE A 260 16.28 -17.14 13.08
C PHE A 260 16.30 -15.69 12.59
N GLU A 261 16.37 -15.53 11.27
CA GLU A 261 16.26 -14.22 10.61
C GLU A 261 14.79 -13.81 10.56
N ALA A 262 14.43 -12.73 11.25
CA ALA A 262 13.03 -12.31 11.40
C ALA A 262 12.57 -11.43 10.23
N VAL A 263 13.35 -10.40 9.90
CA VAL A 263 13.05 -9.46 8.81
C VAL A 263 14.35 -9.10 8.10
N LYS A 264 14.34 -9.14 6.77
CA LYS A 264 15.40 -8.60 5.91
C LYS A 264 14.77 -7.57 4.99
N GLU A 265 15.33 -6.37 4.96
CA GLU A 265 14.85 -5.27 4.13
C GLU A 265 16.05 -4.62 3.45
N ARG A 266 15.94 -4.35 2.13
CA ARG A 266 17.03 -3.70 1.39
C ARG A 266 17.35 -2.28 1.91
N SER A 267 16.34 -1.55 2.36
CA SER A 267 16.46 -0.16 2.88
C SER A 267 16.58 -0.07 4.40
N GLY A 268 16.21 -1.12 5.14
CA GLY A 268 16.08 -1.10 6.60
C GLY A 268 17.04 -2.04 7.35
N GLY A 269 17.86 -2.82 6.64
CA GLY A 269 18.80 -3.75 7.23
C GLY A 269 18.18 -5.11 7.58
N GLN A 270 18.69 -5.75 8.62
CA GLN A 270 18.31 -7.10 8.99
C GLN A 270 18.05 -7.21 10.49
N CYS A 271 16.89 -7.77 10.85
CA CYS A 271 16.59 -8.22 12.20
C CYS A 271 16.72 -9.74 12.32
N PHE A 272 17.39 -10.22 13.36
CA PHE A 272 17.36 -11.62 13.76
C PHE A 272 17.06 -11.74 15.25
N ILE A 273 16.40 -12.84 15.62
CA ILE A 273 16.03 -13.13 17.01
C ILE A 273 16.78 -14.38 17.43
N SER A 274 17.32 -14.35 18.64
CA SER A 274 17.93 -15.54 19.24
C SER A 274 17.37 -15.85 20.61
N THR A 275 17.33 -17.13 20.95
CA THR A 275 17.22 -17.60 22.34
C THR A 275 18.60 -18.06 22.81
N THR A 276 18.98 -17.68 24.03
CA THR A 276 20.26 -18.03 24.65
C THR A 276 20.02 -18.70 25.99
N LYS A 277 20.55 -19.91 26.18
CA LYS A 277 20.42 -20.70 27.42
C LYS A 277 21.07 -19.99 28.64
N PRO A 278 20.63 -20.28 29.88
CA PRO A 278 21.26 -19.75 31.09
C PRO A 278 22.77 -19.96 31.14
N GLY A 279 23.52 -18.93 31.54
CA GLY A 279 24.98 -18.96 31.68
C GLY A 279 25.76 -18.92 30.36
N VAL A 280 25.09 -18.91 29.20
CA VAL A 280 25.77 -18.91 27.90
C VAL A 280 26.12 -17.50 27.45
N THR A 281 27.34 -17.35 26.92
CA THR A 281 27.85 -16.13 26.28
C THR A 281 27.86 -16.27 24.76
N ARG A 282 27.41 -15.23 24.05
CA ARG A 282 27.51 -15.05 22.59
C ARG A 282 28.26 -13.76 22.27
N GLY A 283 28.76 -13.61 21.05
CA GLY A 283 29.56 -12.46 20.62
C GLY A 283 31.06 -12.79 20.57
N ASN A 284 31.87 -12.06 21.32
CA ASN A 284 33.35 -12.08 21.28
C ASN A 284 33.89 -11.82 19.88
N HIS A 285 33.39 -10.74 19.29
CA HIS A 285 33.84 -10.22 18.01
C HIS A 285 33.61 -8.71 17.96
N TYR A 286 34.19 -8.07 16.94
CA TYR A 286 33.97 -6.67 16.63
C TYR A 286 33.69 -6.47 15.14
N HIS A 287 33.30 -5.25 14.81
CA HIS A 287 33.06 -4.77 13.45
C HIS A 287 33.90 -3.54 13.14
N THR A 288 34.22 -3.33 11.86
CA THR A 288 34.95 -2.14 11.41
C THR A 288 34.02 -1.10 10.79
N ARG A 289 32.87 -1.53 10.28
CA ARG A 289 31.89 -0.70 9.58
C ARG A 289 30.45 -1.04 9.96
N LYS A 290 30.17 -2.29 10.30
CA LYS A 290 28.82 -2.75 10.62
C LYS A 290 28.29 -2.06 11.85
N VAL A 291 27.05 -1.56 11.73
CA VAL A 291 26.26 -1.03 12.83
C VAL A 291 25.30 -2.11 13.30
N GLU A 292 25.30 -2.37 14.61
CA GLU A 292 24.40 -3.33 15.24
C GLU A 292 23.76 -2.75 16.51
N ARG A 293 22.53 -3.19 16.79
CA ARG A 293 21.75 -2.87 17.98
C ARG A 293 21.24 -4.14 18.64
N PHE A 294 21.50 -4.29 19.93
CA PHE A 294 21.01 -5.41 20.72
C PHE A 294 19.87 -4.94 21.62
N LEU A 295 18.74 -5.63 21.58
CA LEU A 295 17.56 -5.37 22.42
C LEU A 295 17.11 -6.67 23.08
N VAL A 296 17.22 -6.75 24.41
CA VAL A 296 16.72 -7.90 25.16
C VAL A 296 15.20 -7.80 25.28
N LEU A 297 14.50 -8.82 24.79
CA LEU A 297 13.04 -8.90 24.77
C LEU A 297 12.47 -9.68 25.97
N SER A 298 13.24 -10.62 26.52
CA SER A 298 12.86 -11.42 27.70
C SER A 298 14.11 -12.02 28.35
N GLY A 299 14.10 -12.17 29.67
CA GLY A 299 15.23 -12.65 30.47
C GLY A 299 16.17 -11.54 30.93
N GLN A 300 17.30 -11.92 31.52
CA GLN A 300 18.30 -11.01 32.08
C GLN A 300 19.66 -11.29 31.44
N ALA A 301 20.34 -10.24 31.00
CA ALA A 301 21.67 -10.37 30.42
C ALA A 301 22.62 -9.28 30.91
N VAL A 302 23.91 -9.52 30.70
CA VAL A 302 24.93 -8.48 30.72
C VAL A 302 25.54 -8.41 29.33
N ILE A 303 25.50 -7.22 28.73
CA ILE A 303 26.23 -6.91 27.50
C ILE A 303 27.56 -6.26 27.89
N ARG A 304 28.67 -6.78 27.36
CA ARG A 304 30.01 -6.27 27.64
C ARG A 304 30.62 -5.72 26.37
N LEU A 305 31.33 -4.60 26.49
CA LEU A 305 32.08 -3.98 25.39
C LEU A 305 33.50 -3.63 25.84
N ARG A 306 34.48 -3.85 24.97
CA ARG A 306 35.86 -3.41 25.16
C ARG A 306 36.38 -2.79 23.88
N LYS A 307 36.87 -1.55 23.97
CA LYS A 307 37.55 -0.88 22.85
C LYS A 307 38.82 -1.67 22.48
N LEU A 308 39.06 -1.86 21.18
CA LEU A 308 40.30 -2.48 20.72
C LEU A 308 41.51 -1.71 21.24
N MET A 309 42.57 -2.45 21.60
CA MET A 309 43.79 -1.93 22.23
C MET A 309 43.58 -1.30 23.63
N SER A 310 42.40 -1.45 24.24
CA SER A 310 42.15 -1.13 25.65
C SER A 310 41.95 -2.41 26.47
N ARG A 311 42.13 -2.29 27.79
CA ARG A 311 41.77 -3.31 28.79
C ARG A 311 40.48 -2.97 29.55
N GLU A 312 39.94 -1.78 29.35
CA GLU A 312 38.72 -1.33 30.01
C GLU A 312 37.50 -2.02 29.40
N VAL A 313 36.76 -2.76 30.24
CA VAL A 313 35.50 -3.41 29.88
C VAL A 313 34.37 -2.59 30.49
N VAL A 314 33.40 -2.22 29.65
CA VAL A 314 32.16 -1.59 30.07
C VAL A 314 31.05 -2.65 30.07
N GLU A 315 30.28 -2.72 31.16
CA GLU A 315 29.18 -3.66 31.33
C GLU A 315 27.83 -2.94 31.37
N PHE A 316 26.85 -3.53 30.69
CA PHE A 316 25.46 -3.07 30.65
C PHE A 316 24.55 -4.22 31.10
N PRO A 317 24.13 -4.26 32.38
CA PRO A 317 23.06 -5.13 32.81
C PRO A 317 21.74 -4.70 32.14
N VAL A 318 21.06 -5.63 31.49
CA VAL A 318 19.83 -5.38 30.73
C VAL A 318 18.77 -6.43 31.07
N ASN A 319 17.51 -6.05 31.02
CA ASN A 319 16.39 -6.90 31.42
C ASN A 319 15.21 -6.74 30.45
N GLY A 320 14.65 -7.83 29.92
CA GLY A 320 13.51 -7.77 29.01
C GLY A 320 12.23 -7.16 29.60
N ALA A 321 12.11 -7.05 30.92
CA ALA A 321 11.01 -6.33 31.58
C ALA A 321 11.14 -4.80 31.45
N VAL A 322 12.34 -4.29 31.15
CA VAL A 322 12.63 -2.87 30.92
C VAL A 322 13.31 -2.76 29.55
N PRO A 323 12.56 -2.48 28.47
CA PRO A 323 13.11 -2.56 27.12
C PRO A 323 14.18 -1.49 26.88
N GLU A 324 15.44 -1.95 26.83
CA GLU A 324 16.63 -1.13 26.68
C GLU A 324 17.52 -1.71 25.57
N TYR A 325 18.12 -0.84 24.75
CA TYR A 325 19.02 -1.25 23.69
C TYR A 325 20.45 -0.76 23.97
N ILE A 326 21.43 -1.53 23.48
CA ILE A 326 22.83 -1.13 23.41
C ILE A 326 23.28 -1.21 21.95
N ASP A 327 23.86 -0.13 21.43
CA ASP A 327 24.46 -0.11 20.10
C ASP A 327 25.92 -0.57 20.20
N MET A 328 26.36 -1.42 19.26
CA MET A 328 27.73 -1.93 19.22
C MET A 328 28.59 -0.97 18.40
N PRO A 329 29.48 -0.15 19.01
CA PRO A 329 30.32 0.75 18.26
C PRO A 329 31.37 -0.04 17.49
N THR A 330 31.77 0.46 16.32
CA THR A 330 32.89 -0.13 15.58
C THR A 330 34.16 -0.10 16.43
N PHE A 331 35.06 -1.06 16.18
CA PHE A 331 36.30 -1.26 16.94
C PHE A 331 36.09 -1.49 18.45
N HIS A 332 34.92 -2.01 18.83
CA HIS A 332 34.68 -2.53 20.17
C HIS A 332 34.30 -4.00 20.04
N THR A 333 35.12 -4.87 20.64
CA THR A 333 34.67 -6.25 20.82
C THR A 333 33.55 -6.28 21.84
N HIS A 334 32.54 -7.10 21.59
CA HIS A 334 31.36 -7.15 22.42
C HIS A 334 30.84 -8.57 22.61
N SER A 335 30.20 -8.79 23.74
CA SER A 335 29.56 -10.06 24.08
C SER A 335 28.27 -9.84 24.87
N ILE A 336 27.40 -10.83 24.87
CA ILE A 336 26.17 -10.87 25.67
C ILE A 336 26.10 -12.20 26.41
N THR A 337 25.89 -12.16 27.72
CA THR A 337 25.77 -13.33 28.57
C THR A 337 24.38 -13.38 29.19
N ASN A 338 23.70 -14.52 29.09
CA ASN A 338 22.48 -14.75 29.87
C ASN A 338 22.84 -15.00 31.34
N ILE A 339 22.45 -14.08 32.22
CA ILE A 339 22.67 -14.17 33.68
C ILE A 339 21.42 -14.62 34.45
N GLY A 340 20.31 -14.82 33.75
CA GLY A 340 19.04 -15.26 34.34
C GLY A 340 18.88 -16.79 34.40
N PRO A 341 17.85 -17.28 35.11
CA PRO A 341 17.57 -18.71 35.24
C PRO A 341 16.79 -19.31 34.07
N THR A 342 16.31 -18.49 33.13
CA THR A 342 15.52 -18.91 31.96
C THR A 342 16.22 -18.55 30.65
N ASP A 343 15.75 -19.09 29.53
CA ASP A 343 16.24 -18.68 28.21
C ASP A 343 16.06 -17.16 28.00
N LEU A 344 17.13 -16.52 27.56
CA LEU A 344 17.17 -15.11 27.18
C LEU A 344 16.71 -14.98 25.74
N MET A 345 15.77 -14.08 25.46
CA MET A 345 15.38 -13.73 24.09
C MET A 345 15.94 -12.35 23.73
N THR A 346 16.63 -12.28 22.60
CA THR A 346 17.30 -11.04 22.16
C THR A 346 17.01 -10.80 20.69
N LEU A 347 16.57 -9.58 20.38
CA LEU A 347 16.50 -9.05 19.03
C LEU A 347 17.82 -8.35 18.73
N PHE A 348 18.35 -8.66 17.55
CA PHE A 348 19.50 -8.00 16.98
C PHE A 348 19.05 -7.32 15.69
N TRP A 349 19.41 -6.07 15.54
CA TRP A 349 19.29 -5.36 14.26
C TRP A 349 20.68 -5.04 13.75
N ALA A 350 20.93 -5.25 12.46
CA ALA A 350 22.11 -4.81 11.75
C ALA A 350 21.69 -3.95 10.56
N HIS A 351 22.46 -2.90 10.26
CA HIS A 351 22.14 -1.99 9.16
C HIS A 351 22.22 -2.62 7.75
N GLU A 352 22.85 -3.79 7.62
CA GLU A 352 23.06 -4.50 6.37
C GLU A 352 22.62 -5.96 6.50
N ILE A 353 22.32 -6.59 5.36
CA ILE A 353 22.00 -8.02 5.29
C ILE A 353 23.30 -8.81 5.38
N TYR A 354 23.29 -9.86 6.20
CA TYR A 354 24.44 -10.74 6.41
C TYR A 354 24.93 -11.37 5.09
N ASP A 355 26.19 -11.10 4.76
CA ASP A 355 26.92 -11.74 3.68
C ASP A 355 28.10 -12.53 4.28
N PRO A 356 28.13 -13.88 4.21
CA PRO A 356 29.22 -14.66 4.77
C PRO A 356 30.58 -14.38 4.12
N GLN A 357 30.62 -13.91 2.86
CA GLN A 357 31.86 -13.54 2.18
C GLN A 357 32.38 -12.17 2.61
N ARG A 358 31.51 -11.33 3.19
CA ARG A 358 31.80 -9.95 3.59
C ARG A 358 31.17 -9.62 4.95
N SER A 359 31.36 -10.50 5.93
CA SER A 359 30.60 -10.46 7.18
C SER A 359 30.94 -9.29 8.10
N ASP A 360 32.10 -8.64 7.89
CA ASP A 360 32.69 -7.63 8.79
C ASP A 360 32.73 -8.09 10.26
N THR A 361 32.79 -9.40 10.52
CA THR A 361 32.79 -9.97 11.88
C THR A 361 34.15 -10.59 12.17
N ILE A 362 34.92 -9.98 13.06
CA ILE A 362 36.28 -10.42 13.40
C ILE A 362 36.32 -10.87 14.85
N ARG A 363 36.73 -12.13 15.08
CA ARG A 363 36.81 -12.71 16.43
C ARG A 363 37.84 -12.00 17.29
N GLU A 364 37.44 -11.64 18.49
CA GLU A 364 38.28 -11.00 19.51
C GLU A 364 37.58 -11.16 20.86
N PRO A 365 38.16 -11.82 21.88
CA PRO A 365 37.56 -11.92 23.19
C PRO A 365 37.37 -10.56 23.88
N VAL A 366 36.25 -10.35 24.57
CA VAL A 366 36.05 -9.15 25.41
C VAL A 366 36.98 -9.18 26.61
N GLU A 367 37.09 -10.32 27.28
CA GLU A 367 37.99 -10.53 28.42
C GLU A 367 39.35 -11.02 27.91
N ILE A 368 40.44 -10.38 28.39
CA ILE A 368 41.84 -10.73 28.07
C ILE A 368 42.50 -11.35 29.29
#